data_AF-A0A3M2B878-F1
#
_entry.id   AF-A0A3M2B878-F1
#
_cell.length_a   1.000
_cell.length_b   1.000
_cell.length_c   1.000
_cell.angle_alpha   90.00
_cell.angle_beta   90.00
_cell.angle_gamma   90.00
#
_symmetry.space_group_name_H-M   'P 1'
#
loop_
_entity.id
_entity.type
_entity.pdbx_description
1 polymer ?
#
loop_
_entity_poly.entity_id
_entity_poly.type
_entity_poly.pdbx_seq_one_letter_code
_entity_poly.pdbx_strand_id
1 'polypeptide(L)'
;MDRFPIVMKTWAGSEAHDFEYIARSIPSLLASELPAGAEILIFDDCSADPKLLEFLRKIAEQDRRVRIIRFTDNKGPNLGQEEAYRIVEAEYPDAPFFINVDDDVVYHPQWFSRLLDAYHELNTFGLEGILTALNMPWRTSFAQLSTASHRYILKWKQPALNWFIPRVIYDQIGPFVDEGIAYDTAYSHWLRLLGYPIICLKPSYVQNIGTFGAYSRDTRTTADDFLGEPRITAWCRALPRRISQRLTHIYSRITDGTPTPVAPIRWGTDWVYEAIDQHTANQVALFLVDHAVQMGWTPQHVQTRAQAILQHQIASPVAVQRIISHVRQHPLAVQCLWPVWPTLRERRKYARRYSEIDIKQLLTDVLQALIPLHQAGIVHNKIRQDNVFFNPVRNTYHLAWYGTEPVHGRRIVLERQDVIRLFAQAVDKRAREAIRERFATWYLEAIAPEVLAGEIPTPRSDIYAVGAVVLLALLPKDLRTLEEIQAIRDQWAIGHLSLPADQAHRALRAILAQCVSPNPMHRFADARELHHAVLHA
;
A
#
# COMPACT_ATOMS: atom_id res chain seq x y z
N MET A 1 -34.63 3.60 -8.86
CA MET A 1 -33.16 3.56 -8.78
C MET A 1 -32.69 2.70 -9.92
N ASP A 2 -31.66 3.17 -10.62
CA ASP A 2 -31.00 2.40 -11.66
C ASP A 2 -30.40 1.11 -11.08
N ARG A 3 -30.15 0.15 -11.96
CA ARG A 3 -29.56 -1.14 -11.62
C ARG A 3 -28.15 -0.92 -11.06
N PHE A 4 -27.81 -1.53 -9.93
CA PHE A 4 -26.46 -1.44 -9.34
C PHE A 4 -25.94 -2.78 -8.82
N PRO A 5 -24.62 -3.01 -8.85
CA PRO A 5 -24.03 -4.28 -8.47
C PRO A 5 -23.62 -4.31 -6.99
N ILE A 6 -23.95 -5.43 -6.33
CA ILE A 6 -23.38 -5.89 -5.06
C ILE A 6 -22.44 -7.04 -5.40
N VAL A 7 -21.15 -6.81 -5.26
CA VAL A 7 -20.07 -7.71 -5.66
C VAL A 7 -19.61 -8.49 -4.44
N MET A 8 -19.81 -9.80 -4.47
CA MET A 8 -19.26 -10.75 -3.52
C MET A 8 -18.27 -11.65 -4.25
N LYS A 9 -17.05 -11.77 -3.75
CA LYS A 9 -16.13 -12.79 -4.22
C LYS A 9 -16.09 -13.92 -3.20
N THR A 10 -16.22 -15.16 -3.67
CA THR A 10 -16.22 -16.34 -2.81
C THR A 10 -15.14 -17.31 -3.22
N TRP A 11 -14.57 -18.02 -2.24
CA TRP A 11 -13.74 -19.20 -2.49
C TRP A 11 -13.88 -20.20 -1.36
N ALA A 12 -14.21 -21.46 -1.68
CA ALA A 12 -14.11 -22.57 -0.74
C ALA A 12 -13.12 -23.63 -1.22
N GLY A 13 -12.11 -23.88 -0.38
CA GLY A 13 -11.17 -24.97 -0.52
C GLY A 13 -11.72 -26.26 0.06
N SER A 14 -10.85 -27.03 0.72
CA SER A 14 -11.23 -28.28 1.40
C SER A 14 -11.52 -28.10 2.89
N GLU A 15 -11.31 -26.90 3.44
CA GLU A 15 -11.45 -26.67 4.87
C GLU A 15 -12.93 -26.41 5.21
N ALA A 16 -13.44 -27.07 6.26
CA ALA A 16 -14.87 -27.05 6.57
C ALA A 16 -15.41 -25.64 6.88
N HIS A 17 -14.56 -24.76 7.42
CA HIS A 17 -14.95 -23.40 7.78
C HIS A 17 -15.16 -22.50 6.55
N ASP A 18 -14.51 -22.79 5.41
CA ASP A 18 -14.68 -22.03 4.18
C ASP A 18 -16.14 -21.99 3.75
N PHE A 19 -16.78 -23.17 3.66
CA PHE A 19 -18.20 -23.26 3.33
C PHE A 19 -19.11 -22.73 4.44
N GLU A 20 -18.76 -22.94 5.72
CA GLU A 20 -19.61 -22.51 6.84
C GLU A 20 -19.80 -20.99 6.86
N TYR A 21 -18.75 -20.22 6.60
CA TYR A 21 -18.84 -18.76 6.54
C TYR A 21 -19.75 -18.30 5.40
N ILE A 22 -19.52 -18.83 4.19
CA ILE A 22 -20.30 -18.48 2.99
C ILE A 22 -21.77 -18.85 3.16
N ALA A 23 -22.04 -20.05 3.69
CA ALA A 23 -23.40 -20.56 3.93
C ALA A 23 -24.18 -19.75 4.98
N ARG A 24 -23.50 -18.98 5.82
CA ARG A 24 -24.11 -18.04 6.77
C ARG A 24 -24.20 -16.62 6.20
N SER A 25 -23.19 -16.20 5.46
CA SER A 25 -23.08 -14.85 4.92
C SER A 25 -24.13 -14.56 3.87
N ILE A 26 -24.22 -15.39 2.82
CA ILE A 26 -25.13 -15.15 1.69
C ILE A 26 -26.60 -15.07 2.15
N PRO A 27 -27.13 -16.00 2.97
CA PRO A 27 -28.53 -15.89 3.42
C PRO A 27 -28.79 -14.61 4.21
N SER A 28 -27.85 -14.15 5.03
CA SER A 28 -28.01 -12.88 5.76
C SER A 28 -28.00 -11.66 4.83
N LEU A 29 -27.19 -11.69 3.76
CA LEU A 29 -27.22 -10.67 2.72
C LEU A 29 -28.56 -10.66 1.98
N LEU A 30 -29.09 -11.83 1.62
CA LEU A 30 -30.37 -11.96 0.90
C LEU A 30 -31.57 -11.52 1.75
N ALA A 31 -31.49 -11.70 3.07
CA ALA A 31 -32.48 -11.23 4.04
C ALA A 31 -32.45 -9.70 4.27
N SER A 32 -31.52 -8.99 3.62
CA SER A 32 -31.42 -7.53 3.75
C SER A 32 -32.49 -6.78 2.95
N GLU A 33 -32.83 -5.58 3.41
CA GLU A 33 -33.78 -4.65 2.80
C GLU A 33 -33.15 -3.96 1.57
N LEU A 34 -32.77 -4.76 0.57
CA LEU A 34 -32.14 -4.27 -0.65
C LEU A 34 -33.19 -3.67 -1.60
N PRO A 35 -32.91 -2.52 -2.25
CA PRO A 35 -33.77 -1.96 -3.28
C PRO A 35 -33.99 -2.92 -4.46
N ALA A 36 -35.09 -2.74 -5.18
CA ALA A 36 -35.42 -3.57 -6.35
C ALA A 36 -34.38 -3.50 -7.49
N GLY A 37 -33.57 -2.45 -7.55
CA GLY A 37 -32.47 -2.29 -8.53
C GLY A 37 -31.17 -3.00 -8.15
N ALA A 38 -31.09 -3.61 -6.96
CA ALA A 38 -29.89 -4.31 -6.52
C ALA A 38 -29.75 -5.67 -7.21
N GLU A 39 -28.56 -5.94 -7.75
CA GLU A 39 -28.16 -7.27 -8.24
C GLU A 39 -26.92 -7.75 -7.49
N ILE A 40 -26.97 -8.99 -7.01
CA ILE A 40 -25.89 -9.62 -6.25
C ILE A 40 -25.09 -10.50 -7.21
N LEU A 41 -23.86 -10.09 -7.47
CA LEU A 41 -22.91 -10.78 -8.33
C LEU A 41 -21.95 -11.56 -7.44
N ILE A 42 -22.07 -12.88 -7.49
CA ILE A 42 -21.19 -13.78 -6.73
C ILE A 42 -20.15 -14.33 -7.69
N PHE A 43 -18.90 -13.90 -7.51
CA PHE A 43 -17.74 -14.36 -8.25
C PHE A 43 -17.11 -15.55 -7.52
N ASP A 44 -17.38 -16.75 -8.02
CA ASP A 44 -16.74 -17.98 -7.54
C ASP A 44 -15.32 -18.09 -8.11
N ASP A 45 -14.30 -17.95 -7.25
CA ASP A 45 -12.88 -18.00 -7.60
C ASP A 45 -12.37 -19.43 -7.78
N CYS A 46 -13.10 -20.21 -8.58
CA CYS A 46 -12.85 -21.62 -8.85
C CYS A 46 -12.83 -22.50 -7.59
N SER A 47 -13.92 -22.45 -6.80
CA SER A 47 -14.05 -23.30 -5.61
C SER A 47 -14.03 -24.78 -5.94
N ALA A 48 -13.38 -25.55 -5.06
CA ALA A 48 -13.26 -27.00 -5.17
C ALA A 48 -14.33 -27.76 -4.37
N ASP A 49 -14.98 -27.10 -3.40
CA ASP A 49 -16.03 -27.73 -2.58
C ASP A 49 -17.33 -27.92 -3.37
N PRO A 50 -17.77 -29.16 -3.66
CA PRO A 50 -19.03 -29.42 -4.36
C PRO A 50 -20.26 -28.91 -3.59
N LYS A 51 -20.20 -28.82 -2.25
CA LYS A 51 -21.30 -28.29 -1.43
C LYS A 51 -21.54 -26.82 -1.72
N LEU A 52 -20.47 -26.03 -1.88
CA LEU A 52 -20.59 -24.62 -2.24
C LEU A 52 -21.21 -24.48 -3.63
N LEU A 53 -20.76 -25.28 -4.61
CA LEU A 53 -21.29 -25.20 -5.97
C LEU A 53 -22.78 -25.51 -6.04
N GLU A 54 -23.21 -26.57 -5.33
CA GLU A 54 -24.63 -26.90 -5.22
C GLU A 54 -25.43 -25.80 -4.51
N PHE A 55 -24.86 -25.22 -3.45
CA PHE A 55 -25.46 -24.14 -2.69
C PHE A 55 -25.65 -22.87 -3.52
N LEU A 56 -24.61 -22.42 -4.23
CA LEU A 56 -24.67 -21.23 -5.10
C LEU A 56 -25.70 -21.42 -6.22
N ARG A 57 -25.77 -22.62 -6.83
CA ARG A 57 -26.79 -22.94 -7.83
C ARG A 57 -28.20 -22.82 -7.26
N LYS A 58 -28.47 -23.42 -6.10
CA LYS A 58 -29.79 -23.36 -5.45
C LYS A 58 -30.19 -21.91 -5.13
N ILE A 59 -29.26 -21.09 -4.65
CA ILE A 59 -29.54 -19.69 -4.36
C ILE A 59 -29.91 -18.92 -5.63
N ALA A 60 -29.14 -19.09 -6.72
CA ALA A 60 -29.42 -18.41 -7.99
C ALA A 60 -30.76 -18.84 -8.60
N GLU A 61 -31.19 -20.08 -8.39
CA GLU A 61 -32.52 -20.57 -8.79
C GLU A 61 -33.65 -19.96 -7.94
N GLN A 62 -33.38 -19.65 -6.67
CA GLN A 62 -34.38 -19.18 -5.70
C GLN A 62 -34.52 -17.65 -5.65
N ASP A 63 -33.44 -16.90 -5.89
CA ASP A 63 -33.44 -15.45 -5.84
C ASP A 63 -32.93 -14.84 -7.15
N ARG A 64 -33.86 -14.26 -7.91
CA ARG A 64 -33.60 -13.62 -9.20
C ARG A 64 -32.60 -12.45 -9.15
N ARG A 65 -32.31 -11.92 -7.96
CA ARG A 65 -31.30 -10.86 -7.78
C ARG A 65 -29.89 -11.43 -7.86
N VAL A 66 -29.70 -12.74 -7.72
CA VAL A 66 -28.40 -13.38 -7.63
C VAL A 66 -27.95 -13.89 -8.99
N ARG A 67 -26.73 -13.52 -9.38
CA ARG A 67 -26.04 -14.09 -10.54
C ARG A 67 -24.67 -14.63 -10.10
N ILE A 68 -24.40 -15.87 -10.50
CA ILE A 68 -23.12 -16.54 -10.22
C ILE A 68 -22.23 -16.42 -11.45
N ILE A 69 -21.00 -15.95 -11.25
CA ILE A 69 -19.96 -15.87 -12.27
C ILE A 69 -18.80 -16.70 -11.77
N ARG A 70 -18.48 -17.79 -12.46
CA ARG A 70 -17.41 -18.70 -12.06
C ARG A 70 -16.16 -18.44 -12.89
N PHE A 71 -15.03 -18.25 -12.21
CA PHE A 71 -13.73 -18.22 -12.87
C PHE A 71 -13.25 -19.64 -13.24
N THR A 72 -12.49 -19.71 -14.33
CA THR A 72 -11.92 -20.94 -14.88
C THR A 72 -10.75 -21.49 -14.07
N ASP A 73 -10.12 -20.62 -13.28
CA ASP A 73 -8.92 -20.86 -12.50
C ASP A 73 -9.02 -20.06 -11.19
N ASN A 74 -8.35 -20.54 -10.14
CA ASN A 74 -8.26 -19.81 -8.87
C ASN A 74 -7.24 -18.67 -9.02
N LYS A 75 -7.74 -17.44 -9.05
CA LYS A 75 -6.97 -16.22 -9.25
C LYS A 75 -6.41 -15.67 -7.93
N GLY A 76 -6.90 -16.17 -6.79
CA GLY A 76 -6.55 -15.68 -5.48
C GLY A 76 -7.18 -14.31 -5.18
N PRO A 77 -7.07 -13.82 -3.94
CA PRO A 77 -7.85 -12.68 -3.43
C PRO A 77 -7.69 -11.41 -4.29
N ASN A 78 -6.47 -11.07 -4.72
CA ASN A 78 -6.20 -9.79 -5.39
C ASN A 78 -6.57 -9.80 -6.87
N LEU A 79 -6.04 -10.74 -7.67
CA LEU A 79 -6.36 -10.80 -9.10
C LEU A 79 -7.83 -11.12 -9.34
N GLY A 80 -8.43 -12.01 -8.54
CA GLY A 80 -9.86 -12.29 -8.68
C GLY A 80 -10.73 -11.05 -8.39
N GLN A 81 -10.31 -10.18 -7.47
CA GLN A 81 -11.01 -8.92 -7.20
C GLN A 81 -10.86 -7.93 -8.35
N GLU A 82 -9.65 -7.78 -8.90
CA GLU A 82 -9.38 -6.96 -10.09
C GLU A 82 -10.25 -7.44 -11.28
N GLU A 83 -10.28 -8.74 -11.54
CA GLU A 83 -11.06 -9.30 -12.66
C GLU A 83 -12.58 -9.17 -12.46
N ALA A 84 -13.07 -9.39 -11.23
CA ALA A 84 -14.48 -9.17 -10.90
C ALA A 84 -14.90 -7.72 -11.18
N TYR A 85 -14.13 -6.75 -10.70
CA TYR A 85 -14.46 -5.33 -10.91
C TYR A 85 -14.32 -4.87 -12.36
N ARG A 86 -13.41 -5.46 -13.14
CA ARG A 86 -13.34 -5.21 -14.59
C ARG A 86 -14.62 -5.64 -15.31
N ILE A 87 -15.22 -6.77 -14.91
CA ILE A 87 -16.50 -7.23 -15.46
C ILE A 87 -17.63 -6.31 -15.01
N VAL A 88 -17.65 -5.96 -13.72
CA VAL A 88 -18.67 -5.07 -13.13
C VAL A 88 -18.66 -3.69 -13.77
N GLU A 89 -17.49 -3.10 -14.00
CA GLU A 89 -17.37 -1.79 -14.64
C GLU A 89 -17.92 -1.81 -16.08
N ALA A 90 -17.62 -2.88 -16.83
CA ALA A 90 -18.10 -3.04 -18.20
C ALA A 90 -19.61 -3.25 -18.30
N GLU A 91 -20.20 -3.98 -17.36
CA GLU A 91 -21.63 -4.30 -17.36
C GLU A 91 -22.52 -3.24 -16.69
N TYR A 92 -21.94 -2.41 -15.81
CA TYR A 92 -22.63 -1.37 -15.05
C TYR A 92 -21.95 0.00 -15.20
N PRO A 93 -21.78 0.49 -16.44
CA PRO A 93 -21.05 1.73 -16.70
C PRO A 93 -21.72 2.94 -16.02
N ASP A 94 -23.04 2.90 -15.83
CA ASP A 94 -23.84 4.01 -15.27
C ASP A 94 -24.19 3.82 -13.78
N ALA A 95 -23.67 2.78 -13.12
CA ALA A 95 -23.97 2.56 -11.71
C ALA A 95 -23.41 3.73 -10.85
N PRO A 96 -24.25 4.34 -9.97
CA PRO A 96 -23.84 5.49 -9.17
C PRO A 96 -22.84 5.13 -8.05
N PHE A 97 -22.74 3.85 -7.72
CA PHE A 97 -21.81 3.29 -6.76
C PHE A 97 -21.61 1.80 -7.02
N PHE A 98 -20.50 1.28 -6.53
CA PHE A 98 -20.23 -0.15 -6.44
C PHE A 98 -20.27 -0.58 -4.97
N ILE A 99 -20.70 -1.80 -4.71
CA ILE A 99 -20.74 -2.33 -3.34
C ILE A 99 -19.90 -3.59 -3.30
N ASN A 100 -18.81 -3.56 -2.54
CA ASN A 100 -18.02 -4.74 -2.22
C ASN A 100 -18.52 -5.36 -0.92
N VAL A 101 -18.79 -6.66 -0.90
CA VAL A 101 -19.19 -7.42 0.28
C VAL A 101 -18.32 -8.66 0.40
N ASP A 102 -17.94 -9.03 1.62
CA ASP A 102 -17.19 -10.26 1.88
C ASP A 102 -18.12 -11.43 2.22
N ASP A 103 -17.60 -12.63 2.01
CA ASP A 103 -18.29 -13.90 2.19
C ASP A 103 -18.20 -14.47 3.61
N ASP A 104 -17.54 -13.74 4.51
CA ASP A 104 -17.36 -14.06 5.93
C ASP A 104 -18.04 -13.04 6.85
N VAL A 105 -19.12 -12.41 6.37
CA VAL A 105 -19.84 -11.33 7.07
C VAL A 105 -21.31 -11.66 7.26
N VAL A 106 -21.87 -11.33 8.43
CA VAL A 106 -23.32 -11.31 8.67
C VAL A 106 -23.86 -9.89 8.56
N TYR A 107 -24.95 -9.75 7.82
CA TYR A 107 -25.57 -8.47 7.48
C TYR A 107 -26.85 -8.23 8.31
N HIS A 108 -26.96 -7.07 8.97
CA HIS A 108 -28.21 -6.63 9.59
C HIS A 108 -29.18 -6.16 8.50
N PRO A 109 -30.50 -6.45 8.54
CA PRO A 109 -31.41 -6.15 7.42
C PRO A 109 -31.34 -4.72 6.87
N GLN A 110 -31.14 -3.73 7.74
CA GLN A 110 -31.04 -2.30 7.40
C GLN A 110 -29.63 -1.80 7.01
N TRP A 111 -28.61 -2.66 6.88
CA TRP A 111 -27.23 -2.18 6.67
C TRP A 111 -27.08 -1.28 5.43
N PHE A 112 -27.79 -1.61 4.35
CA PHE A 112 -27.70 -0.89 3.08
C PHE A 112 -28.42 0.45 3.14
N SER A 113 -29.66 0.49 3.62
CA SER A 113 -30.42 1.73 3.76
C SER A 113 -29.68 2.74 4.64
N ARG A 114 -29.03 2.27 5.71
CA ARG A 114 -28.19 3.13 6.58
C ARG A 114 -26.96 3.69 5.88
N LEU A 115 -26.32 2.93 4.99
CA LEU A 115 -25.21 3.46 4.19
C LEU A 115 -25.68 4.49 3.18
N LEU A 116 -26.84 4.26 2.56
CA LEU A 116 -27.40 5.19 1.61
C LEU A 116 -27.83 6.52 2.28
N ASP A 117 -28.47 6.44 3.45
CA ASP A 117 -28.79 7.60 4.27
C ASP A 117 -27.53 8.38 4.63
N ALA A 118 -26.49 7.67 5.09
CA ALA A 118 -25.20 8.27 5.42
C ALA A 118 -24.52 8.92 4.20
N TYR A 119 -24.57 8.29 3.03
CA TYR A 119 -24.01 8.85 1.80
C TYR A 119 -24.71 10.17 1.44
N HIS A 120 -26.04 10.19 1.44
CA HIS A 120 -26.79 11.41 1.15
C HIS A 120 -26.53 12.51 2.18
N GLU A 121 -26.57 12.16 3.47
CA GLU A 121 -26.31 13.08 4.57
C GLU A 121 -24.91 13.70 4.48
N LEU A 122 -23.87 12.87 4.33
CA LEU A 122 -22.48 13.32 4.31
C LEU A 122 -22.12 14.14 3.08
N ASN A 123 -22.75 13.85 1.94
CA ASN A 123 -22.61 14.67 0.73
C ASN A 123 -23.14 16.10 0.93
N THR A 124 -24.13 16.32 1.80
CA THR A 124 -24.59 17.69 2.12
C THR A 124 -23.52 18.54 2.82
N PHE A 125 -22.52 17.88 3.43
CA PHE A 125 -21.36 18.52 4.06
C PHE A 125 -20.11 18.52 3.17
N GLY A 126 -20.19 17.96 1.96
CA GLY A 126 -19.03 17.76 1.09
C GLY A 126 -18.01 16.75 1.62
N LEU A 127 -18.42 15.84 2.53
CA LEU A 127 -17.55 14.77 3.01
C LEU A 127 -17.69 13.53 2.12
N GLU A 128 -16.79 13.41 1.17
CA GLU A 128 -16.72 12.26 0.26
C GLU A 128 -15.77 11.18 0.79
N GLY A 129 -16.03 9.91 0.46
CA GLY A 129 -15.18 8.79 0.85
C GLY A 129 -15.85 7.44 0.57
N ILE A 130 -15.19 6.36 0.98
CA ILE A 130 -15.82 5.03 1.00
C ILE A 130 -16.61 4.90 2.29
N LEU A 131 -17.85 4.40 2.22
CA LEU A 131 -18.66 4.15 3.40
C LEU A 131 -18.64 2.66 3.75
N THR A 132 -18.73 2.34 5.03
CA THR A 132 -18.85 0.96 5.51
C THR A 132 -19.72 0.90 6.75
N ALA A 133 -20.54 -0.13 6.82
CA ALA A 133 -21.42 -0.40 7.95
C ALA A 133 -20.68 -1.13 9.09
N LEU A 134 -19.36 -1.26 8.98
CA LEU A 134 -18.49 -1.91 9.95
C LEU A 134 -17.53 -0.93 10.58
N ASN A 135 -17.50 -0.91 11.91
CA ASN A 135 -16.43 -0.28 12.67
C ASN A 135 -15.58 -1.35 13.37
N MET A 136 -14.33 -1.54 12.92
CA MET A 136 -13.37 -2.39 13.62
C MET A 136 -12.59 -1.60 14.68
N PRO A 137 -12.77 -1.85 16.00
CA PRO A 137 -12.24 -0.98 17.06
C PRO A 137 -10.70 -0.89 17.10
N TRP A 138 -10.01 -1.94 16.66
CA TRP A 138 -8.54 -2.00 16.65
C TRP A 138 -7.90 -1.15 15.54
N ARG A 139 -8.69 -0.67 14.57
CA ARG A 139 -8.23 0.28 13.56
C ARG A 139 -8.42 1.70 14.08
N THR A 140 -7.30 2.41 14.20
CA THR A 140 -7.26 3.80 14.69
C THR A 140 -8.11 4.72 13.82
N SER A 141 -9.02 5.46 14.45
CA SER A 141 -9.71 6.59 13.83
C SER A 141 -8.88 7.85 13.94
N PHE A 142 -8.85 8.66 12.89
CA PHE A 142 -8.21 9.97 12.95
C PHE A 142 -9.21 11.08 13.31
N ALA A 143 -10.52 10.83 13.11
CA ALA A 143 -11.57 11.76 13.48
C ALA A 143 -12.90 11.03 13.76
N GLN A 144 -13.82 11.72 14.44
CA GLN A 144 -15.20 11.31 14.62
C GLN A 144 -16.11 12.47 14.25
N LEU A 145 -17.22 12.15 13.60
CA LEU A 145 -18.23 13.12 13.20
C LEU A 145 -19.57 12.70 13.82
N SER A 146 -20.33 13.66 14.33
CA SER A 146 -21.69 13.42 14.81
C SER A 146 -22.61 14.42 14.12
N THR A 147 -23.70 13.91 13.57
CA THR A 147 -24.76 14.72 12.97
C THR A 147 -26.01 14.62 13.85
N ALA A 148 -27.12 15.23 13.42
CA ALA A 148 -28.39 15.10 14.12
C ALA A 148 -28.90 13.65 14.13
N SER A 149 -28.61 12.89 13.06
CA SER A 149 -29.16 11.54 12.87
C SER A 149 -28.18 10.43 13.20
N HIS A 150 -26.86 10.65 13.06
CA HIS A 150 -25.90 9.56 13.09
C HIS A 150 -24.55 9.96 13.71
N ARG A 151 -23.73 8.93 13.98
CA ARG A 151 -22.32 9.06 14.35
C ARG A 151 -21.48 8.29 13.37
N TYR A 152 -20.37 8.92 12.96
CA TYR A 152 -19.43 8.37 12.01
C TYR A 152 -18.02 8.34 12.61
N ILE A 153 -17.26 7.33 12.25
CA ILE A 153 -15.84 7.22 12.58
C ILE A 153 -15.05 7.29 11.29
N LEU A 154 -14.12 8.24 11.20
CA LEU A 154 -13.28 8.42 10.02
C LEU A 154 -11.93 7.72 10.21
N LYS A 155 -11.58 6.88 9.25
CA LYS A 155 -10.36 6.06 9.27
C LYS A 155 -9.63 6.15 7.95
N TRP A 156 -8.30 5.99 8.01
CA TRP A 156 -7.49 5.81 6.80
C TRP A 156 -7.39 4.36 6.35
N LYS A 157 -7.72 3.41 7.23
CA LYS A 157 -7.61 1.98 6.96
C LYS A 157 -8.70 1.21 7.67
N GLN A 158 -9.44 0.43 6.91
CA GLN A 158 -10.52 -0.43 7.38
C GLN A 158 -10.66 -1.55 6.35
N PRO A 159 -10.72 -2.83 6.74
CA PRO A 159 -10.82 -3.91 5.77
C PRO A 159 -12.07 -3.80 4.89
N ALA A 160 -11.98 -4.26 3.65
CA ALA A 160 -13.03 -4.12 2.62
C ALA A 160 -14.21 -5.08 2.76
N LEU A 161 -14.66 -5.33 3.99
CA LEU A 161 -15.67 -6.35 4.27
C LEU A 161 -17.08 -5.97 3.80
N ASN A 162 -17.37 -4.67 3.78
CA ASN A 162 -18.62 -4.12 3.26
C ASN A 162 -18.37 -2.65 2.83
N TRP A 163 -17.75 -2.47 1.67
CA TRP A 163 -17.48 -1.13 1.14
C TRP A 163 -18.57 -0.69 0.19
N PHE A 164 -19.19 0.45 0.49
CA PHE A 164 -19.99 1.23 -0.43
C PHE A 164 -19.06 2.26 -1.06
N ILE A 165 -18.83 2.15 -2.37
CA ILE A 165 -17.85 2.91 -3.13
C ILE A 165 -18.59 3.83 -4.10
N PRO A 166 -18.77 5.13 -3.80
CA PRO A 166 -19.37 6.06 -4.74
C PRO A 166 -18.60 6.08 -6.06
N ARG A 167 -19.30 6.16 -7.20
CA ARG A 167 -18.68 6.13 -8.52
C ARG A 167 -17.63 7.23 -8.70
N VAL A 168 -17.93 8.44 -8.22
CA VAL A 168 -16.99 9.57 -8.23
C VAL A 168 -15.67 9.25 -7.52
N ILE A 169 -15.71 8.53 -6.40
CA ILE A 169 -14.52 8.10 -5.67
C ILE A 169 -13.78 7.01 -6.44
N TYR A 170 -14.51 6.03 -6.98
CA TYR A 170 -13.92 4.95 -7.78
C TYR A 170 -13.18 5.51 -9.01
N ASP A 171 -13.79 6.45 -9.74
CA ASP A 171 -13.21 7.04 -10.95
C ASP A 171 -11.95 7.87 -10.65
N GLN A 172 -11.89 8.51 -9.48
CA GLN A 172 -10.72 9.30 -9.06
C GLN A 172 -9.56 8.41 -8.58
N ILE A 173 -9.88 7.31 -7.89
CA ILE A 173 -8.86 6.38 -7.37
C ILE A 173 -8.35 5.44 -8.48
N GLY A 174 -9.26 5.04 -9.36
CA GLY A 174 -9.06 4.00 -10.36
C GLY A 174 -9.56 2.63 -9.90
N PRO A 175 -9.47 1.62 -10.80
CA PRO A 175 -9.92 0.27 -10.52
C PRO A 175 -9.04 -0.43 -9.49
N PHE A 176 -9.54 -1.53 -8.93
CA PHE A 176 -8.71 -2.45 -8.15
C PHE A 176 -7.62 -3.05 -9.04
N VAL A 177 -6.40 -3.12 -8.53
CA VAL A 177 -5.24 -3.69 -9.22
C VAL A 177 -4.51 -4.63 -8.27
N ASP A 178 -4.04 -5.76 -8.78
CA ASP A 178 -3.14 -6.66 -8.10
C ASP A 178 -1.79 -5.98 -7.89
N GLU A 179 -1.69 -5.31 -6.74
CA GLU A 179 -0.43 -4.76 -6.26
C GLU A 179 0.45 -5.87 -5.67
N GLY A 180 -0.03 -7.10 -5.47
CA GLY A 180 0.72 -8.14 -4.78
C GLY A 180 0.71 -7.99 -3.26
N ILE A 181 -0.21 -7.22 -2.71
CA ILE A 181 -0.63 -7.23 -1.30
C ILE A 181 -2.16 -7.26 -1.28
N ALA A 182 -2.77 -7.48 -0.12
CA ALA A 182 -4.22 -7.44 0.02
C ALA A 182 -4.81 -6.17 -0.64
N TYR A 183 -5.76 -6.35 -1.56
CA TYR A 183 -6.30 -5.29 -2.41
C TYR A 183 -6.85 -4.11 -1.61
N ASP A 184 -7.50 -4.38 -0.47
CA ASP A 184 -8.07 -3.39 0.44
C ASP A 184 -7.00 -2.49 1.07
N THR A 185 -5.82 -3.05 1.36
CA THR A 185 -4.68 -2.33 1.89
C THR A 185 -4.09 -1.41 0.84
N ALA A 186 -3.93 -1.88 -0.39
CA ALA A 186 -3.48 -1.04 -1.51
C ALA A 186 -4.49 0.08 -1.79
N TYR A 187 -5.77 -0.24 -1.86
CA TYR A 187 -6.83 0.73 -2.16
C TYR A 187 -6.97 1.79 -1.05
N SER A 188 -6.88 1.39 0.22
CA SER A 188 -6.87 2.31 1.37
C SER A 188 -5.70 3.31 1.30
N HIS A 189 -4.54 2.87 0.83
CA HIS A 189 -3.38 3.76 0.63
C HIS A 189 -3.66 4.82 -0.43
N TRP A 190 -4.24 4.43 -1.57
CA TRP A 190 -4.63 5.37 -2.62
C TRP A 190 -5.69 6.37 -2.14
N LEU A 191 -6.71 5.91 -1.42
CA LEU A 191 -7.72 6.78 -0.80
C LEU A 191 -7.07 7.82 0.10
N ARG A 192 -6.17 7.38 0.97
CA ARG A 192 -5.44 8.24 1.90
C ARG A 192 -4.59 9.29 1.18
N LEU A 193 -3.88 8.91 0.12
CA LEU A 193 -3.08 9.83 -0.69
C LEU A 193 -3.93 10.91 -1.38
N LEU A 194 -5.15 10.56 -1.80
CA LEU A 194 -6.09 11.51 -2.40
C LEU A 194 -6.96 12.25 -1.37
N GLY A 195 -6.82 11.94 -0.08
CA GLY A 195 -7.55 12.61 0.99
C GLY A 195 -8.97 12.07 1.22
N TYR A 196 -9.32 10.90 0.68
CA TYR A 196 -10.61 10.27 0.89
C TYR A 196 -10.57 9.33 2.11
N PRO A 197 -11.37 9.58 3.17
CA PRO A 197 -11.48 8.67 4.29
C PRO A 197 -12.29 7.41 3.95
N ILE A 198 -12.12 6.41 4.79
CA ILE A 198 -13.11 5.34 4.99
C ILE A 198 -14.00 5.75 6.18
N ILE A 199 -15.29 5.86 5.91
CA ILE A 199 -16.31 6.36 6.82
C ILE A 199 -17.09 5.18 7.38
N CYS A 200 -16.84 4.87 8.65
CA CYS A 200 -17.51 3.78 9.35
C CYS A 200 -18.78 4.28 10.06
N LEU A 201 -19.89 3.57 9.87
CA LEU A 201 -21.09 3.77 10.69
C LEU A 201 -20.82 3.43 12.15
N LYS A 202 -21.53 4.13 13.05
CA LYS A 202 -21.60 3.80 14.47
C LYS A 202 -23.05 3.94 14.96
N PRO A 203 -23.71 2.85 15.41
CA PRO A 203 -23.19 1.49 15.58
C PRO A 203 -22.93 0.75 14.25
N SER A 204 -22.29 -0.42 14.34
CA SER A 204 -22.07 -1.30 13.17
C SER A 204 -23.36 -2.05 12.80
N TYR A 205 -23.61 -2.20 11.51
CA TYR A 205 -24.73 -2.96 10.92
C TYR A 205 -24.26 -4.20 10.16
N VAL A 206 -22.97 -4.49 10.15
CA VAL A 206 -22.44 -5.77 9.68
C VAL A 206 -21.41 -6.30 10.68
N GLN A 207 -21.13 -7.59 10.61
CA GLN A 207 -20.26 -8.28 11.55
C GLN A 207 -19.44 -9.35 10.83
N ASN A 208 -18.11 -9.24 10.87
CA ASN A 208 -17.25 -10.33 10.44
C ASN A 208 -17.45 -11.56 11.35
N ILE A 209 -17.66 -12.72 10.76
CA ILE A 209 -17.75 -14.03 11.43
C ILE A 209 -16.57 -14.93 11.11
N GLY A 210 -15.73 -14.56 10.14
CA GLY A 210 -14.49 -15.23 9.78
C GLY A 210 -13.41 -15.09 10.85
N THR A 211 -13.10 -16.21 11.52
CA THR A 211 -11.94 -16.29 12.42
C THR A 211 -10.69 -16.80 11.70
N PHE A 212 -10.88 -17.44 10.54
CA PHE A 212 -9.83 -17.94 9.67
C PHE A 212 -10.08 -17.40 8.27
N GLY A 213 -9.10 -16.70 7.71
CA GLY A 213 -9.17 -16.20 6.34
C GLY A 213 -7.78 -16.08 5.73
N ALA A 214 -7.71 -15.55 4.52
CA ALA A 214 -6.43 -15.34 3.83
C ALA A 214 -5.44 -14.49 4.67
N TYR A 215 -5.97 -13.56 5.46
CA TYR A 215 -5.21 -12.56 6.23
C TYR A 215 -5.57 -12.46 7.71
N SER A 216 -6.52 -13.26 8.20
CA SER A 216 -6.95 -13.27 9.61
C SER A 216 -6.84 -14.66 10.21
N ARG A 217 -6.44 -14.73 11.48
CA ARG A 217 -6.39 -15.96 12.29
C ARG A 217 -6.90 -15.72 13.72
N ASP A 218 -7.62 -14.62 13.91
CA ASP A 218 -8.09 -14.22 15.23
C ASP A 218 -9.46 -13.55 15.14
N THR A 219 -9.97 -13.14 16.31
CA THR A 219 -11.30 -12.51 16.42
C THR A 219 -11.23 -10.98 16.41
N ARG A 220 -10.08 -10.38 16.09
CA ARG A 220 -9.92 -8.92 16.13
C ARG A 220 -10.75 -8.22 15.06
N THR A 221 -11.18 -8.92 14.02
CA THR A 221 -12.04 -8.40 12.94
C THR A 221 -13.48 -8.15 13.36
N THR A 222 -13.86 -8.45 14.61
CA THR A 222 -15.24 -8.30 15.08
C THR A 222 -15.56 -6.90 15.58
N ALA A 223 -16.78 -6.40 15.31
CA ALA A 223 -17.26 -5.15 15.86
C ALA A 223 -17.78 -5.33 17.29
N ASP A 224 -17.53 -4.32 18.13
CA ASP A 224 -17.99 -4.28 19.52
C ASP A 224 -19.43 -3.74 19.66
N ASP A 225 -19.97 -3.18 18.58
CA ASP A 225 -21.21 -2.42 18.55
C ASP A 225 -22.18 -2.89 17.45
N PHE A 226 -22.08 -4.16 17.02
CA PHE A 226 -22.97 -4.74 16.03
C PHE A 226 -24.41 -4.88 16.55
N LEU A 227 -25.38 -4.41 15.76
CA LEU A 227 -26.81 -4.42 16.15
C LEU A 227 -27.56 -5.75 15.89
N GLY A 228 -26.99 -6.68 15.12
CA GLY A 228 -27.66 -7.95 14.79
C GLY A 228 -27.60 -9.02 15.88
N GLU A 229 -26.95 -8.76 17.01
CA GLU A 229 -26.91 -9.66 18.16
C GLU A 229 -27.63 -9.07 19.39
N PRO A 230 -28.26 -9.91 20.24
CA PRO A 230 -28.82 -9.43 21.49
C PRO A 230 -27.77 -8.69 22.33
N ARG A 231 -28.13 -7.53 22.89
CA ARG A 231 -27.20 -6.64 23.61
C ARG A 231 -26.44 -7.33 24.74
N ILE A 232 -27.08 -8.27 25.44
CA ILE A 232 -26.48 -9.01 26.56
C ILE A 232 -25.34 -9.90 26.03
N THR A 233 -25.58 -10.67 24.96
CA THR A 233 -24.56 -11.53 24.36
C THR A 233 -23.40 -10.72 23.78
N ALA A 234 -23.68 -9.62 23.10
CA ALA A 234 -22.64 -8.73 22.58
C ALA A 234 -21.79 -8.14 23.71
N TRP A 235 -22.42 -7.67 24.79
CA TRP A 235 -21.72 -7.12 25.95
C TRP A 235 -20.86 -8.17 26.66
N CYS A 236 -21.40 -9.38 26.91
CA CYS A 236 -20.65 -10.47 27.54
C CYS A 236 -19.43 -10.91 26.71
N ARG A 237 -19.52 -10.91 25.37
CA ARG A 237 -18.36 -11.20 24.50
C ARG A 237 -17.37 -10.04 24.42
N ALA A 238 -17.86 -8.80 24.42
CA ALA A 238 -17.02 -7.62 24.33
C ALA A 238 -16.27 -7.32 25.63
N LEU A 239 -16.83 -7.63 26.80
CA LEU A 239 -16.24 -7.27 28.09
C LEU A 239 -14.83 -7.87 28.31
N PRO A 240 -14.59 -9.18 28.13
CA PRO A 240 -13.24 -9.75 28.24
C PRO A 240 -12.27 -9.15 27.23
N ARG A 241 -12.75 -8.87 26.01
CA ARG A 241 -11.93 -8.26 24.94
C ARG A 241 -11.56 -6.82 25.27
N ARG A 242 -12.49 -6.01 25.76
CA ARG A 242 -12.24 -4.63 26.18
C ARG A 242 -11.26 -4.60 27.34
N ILE A 243 -11.41 -5.51 28.30
CA ILE A 243 -10.45 -5.66 29.41
C ILE A 243 -9.07 -6.05 28.84
N SER A 244 -9.00 -7.08 28.01
CA SER A 244 -7.75 -7.54 27.38
C SER A 244 -7.09 -6.45 26.55
N GLN A 245 -7.81 -5.77 25.66
CA GLN A 245 -7.29 -4.66 24.84
C GLN A 245 -6.84 -3.49 25.71
N ARG A 246 -7.59 -3.14 26.76
CA ARG A 246 -7.21 -2.07 27.68
C ARG A 246 -5.96 -2.45 28.48
N LEU A 247 -5.85 -3.71 28.92
CA LEU A 247 -4.65 -4.24 29.57
C LEU A 247 -3.46 -4.29 28.61
N THR A 248 -3.64 -4.72 27.36
CA THR A 248 -2.59 -4.70 26.33
C THR A 248 -2.16 -3.27 26.02
N HIS A 249 -3.10 -2.33 25.96
CA HIS A 249 -2.81 -0.91 25.74
C HIS A 249 -2.06 -0.31 26.93
N ILE A 250 -2.51 -0.57 28.15
CA ILE A 250 -1.83 -0.16 29.39
C ILE A 250 -0.43 -0.78 29.46
N TYR A 251 -0.30 -2.09 29.23
CA TYR A 251 0.97 -2.79 29.20
C TYR A 251 1.90 -2.19 28.14
N SER A 252 1.41 -1.95 26.92
CA SER A 252 2.18 -1.32 25.85
C SER A 252 2.64 0.11 26.17
N ARG A 253 1.86 0.85 26.97
CA ARG A 253 2.22 2.18 27.47
C ARG A 253 3.24 2.14 28.60
N ILE A 254 3.21 1.08 29.41
CA ILE A 254 4.17 0.86 30.50
C ILE A 254 5.51 0.33 29.94
N THR A 255 5.50 -0.41 28.82
CA THR A 255 6.71 -0.90 28.15
C THR A 255 7.40 0.20 27.32
N ASP A 256 8.45 0.78 27.89
CA ASP A 256 9.59 1.50 27.28
C ASP A 256 9.35 2.61 26.22
N GLY A 257 8.09 3.04 25.98
CA GLY A 257 7.81 4.08 24.98
C GLY A 257 8.07 3.66 23.54
N THR A 258 8.11 2.34 23.29
CA THR A 258 8.30 1.80 21.94
C THR A 258 7.05 2.06 21.08
N PRO A 259 7.20 2.56 19.84
CA PRO A 259 6.06 2.78 18.96
C PRO A 259 5.38 1.45 18.67
N THR A 260 4.06 1.47 18.59
CA THR A 260 3.28 0.26 18.36
C THR A 260 2.98 0.13 16.87
N PRO A 261 3.48 -0.92 16.17
CA PRO A 261 3.10 -1.17 14.79
C PRO A 261 1.59 -1.36 14.68
N VAL A 262 0.95 -0.53 13.87
CA VAL A 262 -0.49 -0.50 13.61
C VAL A 262 -0.82 -1.32 12.37
N ALA A 263 -0.11 -1.07 11.27
CA ALA A 263 -0.36 -1.75 10.02
C ALA A 263 0.89 -1.73 9.13
N PRO A 264 1.09 -2.74 8.26
CA PRO A 264 2.09 -2.62 7.23
C PRO A 264 1.72 -1.46 6.30
N ILE A 265 2.69 -0.56 6.09
CA ILE A 265 2.76 0.35 4.96
C ILE A 265 3.73 -0.34 4.01
N ARG A 266 3.22 -0.93 2.95
CA ARG A 266 4.15 -1.43 1.94
C ARG A 266 4.82 -0.22 1.29
N TRP A 267 6.15 -0.21 1.30
CA TRP A 267 6.94 0.87 0.77
C TRP A 267 7.83 0.35 -0.37
N GLY A 268 7.30 0.39 -1.59
CA GLY A 268 7.90 -0.30 -2.73
C GLY A 268 8.08 -1.80 -2.46
N THR A 269 9.34 -2.20 -2.28
CA THR A 269 9.82 -3.58 -2.10
C THR A 269 10.06 -4.01 -0.66
N ASP A 270 9.94 -3.10 0.29
CA ASP A 270 10.21 -3.34 1.72
C ASP A 270 8.94 -3.26 2.56
N TRP A 271 8.88 -4.05 3.64
CA TRP A 271 7.87 -3.88 4.67
C TRP A 271 8.27 -2.72 5.59
N VAL A 272 7.55 -1.62 5.48
CA VAL A 272 7.54 -0.54 6.47
C VAL A 272 6.23 -0.65 7.25
N TYR A 273 6.18 -0.15 8.47
CA TYR A 273 4.98 -0.22 9.30
C TYR A 273 4.57 1.17 9.74
N GLU A 274 3.28 1.45 9.61
CA GLU A 274 2.67 2.58 10.29
C GLU A 274 2.72 2.27 11.78
N ALA A 275 3.22 3.20 12.57
CA ALA A 275 3.19 3.12 14.01
C ALA A 275 2.73 4.45 14.60
N ILE A 276 2.26 4.37 15.84
CA ILE A 276 1.99 5.55 16.65
C ILE A 276 3.12 5.64 17.67
N ASP A 277 3.84 6.76 17.64
CA ASP A 277 4.82 7.09 18.66
C ASP A 277 4.07 7.40 19.97
N GLN A 278 4.34 6.63 21.02
CA GLN A 278 3.57 6.71 22.27
C GLN A 278 3.85 8.00 23.07
N HIS A 279 4.97 8.69 22.80
CA HIS A 279 5.32 9.93 23.49
C HIS A 279 4.66 11.13 22.85
N THR A 280 4.67 11.17 21.51
CA THR A 280 4.19 12.32 20.74
C THR A 280 2.77 12.15 20.21
N ALA A 281 2.24 10.93 20.26
CA ALA A 281 1.01 10.50 19.57
C ALA A 281 1.05 10.72 18.04
N ASN A 282 2.22 11.02 17.47
CA ASN A 282 2.38 11.22 16.05
C ASN A 282 2.45 9.88 15.32
N GLN A 283 1.98 9.88 14.08
CA GLN A 283 2.20 8.77 13.16
C GLN A 283 3.64 8.79 12.66
N VAL A 284 4.26 7.63 12.67
CA VAL A 284 5.65 7.41 12.24
C VAL A 284 5.73 6.17 11.37
N ALA A 285 6.80 6.08 10.59
CA ALA A 285 7.15 4.87 9.88
C ALA A 285 8.17 4.09 10.71
N LEU A 286 7.95 2.78 10.85
CA LEU A 286 8.91 1.83 11.40
C LEU A 286 9.42 0.93 10.30
N PHE A 287 10.73 1.01 10.05
CA PHE A 287 11.42 0.01 9.28
C PHE A 287 11.96 -1.09 10.21
N LEU A 288 11.46 -2.31 10.07
CA LEU A 288 11.91 -3.46 10.86
C LEU A 288 13.09 -4.12 10.15
N VAL A 289 14.17 -4.38 10.88
CA VAL A 289 15.47 -4.72 10.29
C VAL A 289 15.57 -6.18 9.83
N ASP A 290 14.59 -7.03 10.12
CA ASP A 290 14.59 -8.45 9.75
C ASP A 290 14.80 -8.67 8.25
N HIS A 291 14.26 -7.79 7.40
CA HIS A 291 14.47 -7.89 5.95
C HIS A 291 15.93 -7.63 5.57
N ALA A 292 16.58 -6.64 6.18
CA ALA A 292 18.00 -6.40 5.96
C ALA A 292 18.85 -7.60 6.42
N VAL A 293 18.45 -8.23 7.53
CA VAL A 293 19.11 -9.45 8.03
C VAL A 293 18.99 -10.61 7.04
N GLN A 294 17.80 -10.81 6.47
CA GLN A 294 17.56 -11.84 5.46
C GLN A 294 18.37 -11.60 4.17
N MET A 295 18.67 -10.34 3.83
CA MET A 295 19.55 -10.03 2.71
C MET A 295 21.03 -10.37 2.99
N GLY A 296 21.41 -10.48 4.26
CA GLY A 296 22.77 -10.82 4.71
C GLY A 296 23.43 -9.76 5.60
N TRP A 297 22.71 -8.71 5.99
CA TRP A 297 23.24 -7.72 6.92
C TRP A 297 23.18 -8.19 8.37
N THR A 298 24.09 -7.71 9.21
CA THR A 298 23.94 -7.87 10.67
C THR A 298 23.09 -6.73 11.23
N PRO A 299 22.32 -6.94 12.32
CA PRO A 299 21.63 -5.85 13.00
C PRO A 299 22.58 -4.71 13.39
N GLN A 300 23.80 -5.04 13.83
CA GLN A 300 24.83 -4.06 14.17
C GLN A 300 25.22 -3.18 12.98
N HIS A 301 25.38 -3.77 11.79
CA HIS A 301 25.67 -3.00 10.57
C HIS A 301 24.54 -2.01 10.28
N VAL A 302 23.29 -2.48 10.32
CA VAL A 302 22.13 -1.63 10.05
C VAL A 302 21.99 -0.52 11.07
N GLN A 303 22.26 -0.80 12.35
CA GLN A 303 22.30 0.21 13.41
C GLN A 303 23.38 1.26 13.14
N THR A 304 24.61 0.84 12.84
CA THR A 304 25.71 1.76 12.52
C THR A 304 25.37 2.64 11.32
N ARG A 305 24.80 2.06 10.27
CA ARG A 305 24.35 2.80 9.08
C ARG A 305 23.24 3.80 9.42
N ALA A 306 22.21 3.38 10.15
CA ALA A 306 21.12 4.26 10.57
C ALA A 306 21.62 5.40 11.45
N GLN A 307 22.62 5.14 12.31
CA GLN A 307 23.20 6.15 13.19
C GLN A 307 23.98 7.21 12.41
N ALA A 308 24.74 6.78 11.40
CA ALA A 308 25.46 7.69 10.51
C ALA A 308 24.49 8.60 9.73
N ILE A 309 23.39 8.04 9.20
CA ILE A 309 22.35 8.81 8.52
C ILE A 309 21.69 9.79 9.50
N LEU A 310 21.29 9.34 10.69
CA LEU A 310 20.65 10.18 11.71
C LEU A 310 21.53 11.39 12.09
N GLN A 311 22.85 11.22 12.15
CA GLN A 311 23.79 12.28 12.52
C GLN A 311 24.03 13.32 11.43
N HIS A 312 23.94 12.93 10.15
CA HIS A 312 24.38 13.76 9.03
C HIS A 312 23.27 14.15 8.03
N GLN A 313 22.08 13.56 8.14
CA GLN A 313 20.93 13.96 7.33
C GLN A 313 20.53 15.41 7.62
N ILE A 314 19.94 16.08 6.63
CA ILE A 314 19.26 17.36 6.85
C ILE A 314 17.92 17.14 7.57
N ALA A 315 17.40 18.20 8.20
CA ALA A 315 16.03 18.20 8.68
C ALA A 315 15.08 17.94 7.50
N SER A 316 14.31 16.86 7.59
CA SER A 316 13.42 16.42 6.52
C SER A 316 12.13 15.85 7.11
N PRO A 317 10.96 16.04 6.47
CA PRO A 317 9.70 15.44 6.87
C PRO A 317 9.68 13.91 6.78
N VAL A 318 10.67 13.28 6.14
CA VAL A 318 10.84 11.82 6.04
C VAL A 318 12.12 11.32 6.74
N ALA A 319 12.72 12.16 7.58
CA ALA A 319 13.99 11.90 8.24
C ALA A 319 13.92 10.73 9.23
N VAL A 320 15.06 10.06 9.42
CA VAL A 320 15.26 9.12 10.54
C VAL A 320 15.14 9.92 11.84
N GLN A 321 14.35 9.44 12.80
CA GLN A 321 14.20 10.10 14.11
C GLN A 321 15.05 9.44 15.17
N ARG A 322 15.01 8.10 15.22
CA ARG A 322 15.72 7.31 16.22
C ARG A 322 15.85 5.87 15.79
N ILE A 323 16.79 5.19 16.44
CA ILE A 323 16.99 3.74 16.32
C ILE A 323 16.47 3.11 17.60
N ILE A 324 15.70 2.04 17.45
CA ILE A 324 15.04 1.34 18.55
C ILE A 324 15.64 -0.06 18.61
N SER A 325 16.32 -0.36 19.71
CA SER A 325 17.01 -1.64 19.93
C SER A 325 16.07 -2.84 20.05
N HIS A 326 14.77 -2.64 20.24
CA HIS A 326 13.81 -3.73 20.32
C HIS A 326 12.37 -3.25 20.06
N VAL A 327 11.64 -3.94 19.18
CA VAL A 327 10.19 -3.72 18.97
C VAL A 327 9.50 -5.06 18.87
N ARG A 328 8.79 -5.48 19.94
CA ARG A 328 8.16 -6.81 20.03
C ARG A 328 9.19 -7.91 19.75
N GLN A 329 8.94 -8.82 18.82
CA GLN A 329 9.90 -9.88 18.44
C GLN A 329 11.08 -9.40 17.58
N HIS A 330 11.13 -8.12 17.19
CA HIS A 330 12.11 -7.61 16.24
C HIS A 330 13.35 -7.04 16.96
N PRO A 331 14.57 -7.47 16.59
CA PRO A 331 15.79 -7.10 17.31
C PRO A 331 16.29 -5.68 17.04
N LEU A 332 15.74 -5.00 16.03
CA LEU A 332 16.10 -3.62 15.71
C LEU A 332 15.00 -3.02 14.82
N ALA A 333 14.66 -1.76 15.08
CA ALA A 333 13.80 -0.97 14.22
C ALA A 333 14.37 0.44 14.04
N VAL A 334 14.12 1.03 12.87
CA VAL A 334 14.44 2.43 12.58
C VAL A 334 13.14 3.20 12.48
N GLN A 335 12.95 4.18 13.36
CA GLN A 335 11.79 5.06 13.35
C GLN A 335 12.10 6.28 12.47
N CYS A 336 11.21 6.58 11.55
CA CYS A 336 11.28 7.77 10.70
C CYS A 336 10.00 8.60 10.83
N LEU A 337 10.12 9.92 10.60
CA LEU A 337 8.96 10.74 10.33
C LEU A 337 8.28 10.22 9.06
N TRP A 338 6.95 10.24 9.03
CA TRP A 338 6.19 9.74 7.90
C TRP A 338 5.04 10.68 7.54
N PRO A 339 5.23 11.56 6.54
CA PRO A 339 4.16 12.32 5.94
C PRO A 339 3.45 11.43 4.93
N VAL A 340 2.13 11.57 4.85
CA VAL A 340 1.34 10.86 3.85
C VAL A 340 1.45 11.62 2.53
N TRP A 341 2.54 11.38 1.82
CA TRP A 341 2.82 11.98 0.52
C TRP A 341 3.08 10.89 -0.52
N PRO A 342 2.72 11.14 -1.79
CA PRO A 342 3.02 10.19 -2.86
C PRO A 342 4.53 10.07 -3.05
N THR A 343 5.00 8.86 -3.30
CA THR A 343 6.35 8.65 -3.85
C THR A 343 6.43 9.16 -5.29
N LEU A 344 7.63 9.25 -5.85
CA LEU A 344 7.82 9.63 -7.24
C LEU A 344 7.14 8.62 -8.18
N ARG A 345 7.14 7.33 -7.83
CA ARG A 345 6.41 6.28 -8.58
C ARG A 345 4.89 6.51 -8.50
N GLU A 346 4.38 6.74 -7.30
CA GLU A 346 2.95 6.95 -7.05
C GLU A 346 2.42 8.22 -7.69
N ARG A 347 3.24 9.28 -7.76
CA ARG A 347 2.90 10.52 -8.44
C ARG A 347 2.59 10.27 -9.93
N ARG A 348 3.33 9.39 -10.60
CA ARG A 348 3.09 9.05 -12.02
C ARG A 348 1.72 8.40 -12.23
N LYS A 349 1.28 7.56 -11.27
CA LYS A 349 -0.06 6.95 -11.30
C LYS A 349 -1.17 8.00 -11.34
N TYR A 350 -0.99 9.13 -10.64
CA TYR A 350 -1.94 10.24 -10.58
C TYR A 350 -1.40 11.50 -11.25
N ALA A 351 -0.77 11.38 -12.43
CA ALA A 351 -0.18 12.51 -13.14
C ALA A 351 -1.18 13.64 -13.46
N ARG A 352 -2.49 13.37 -13.55
CA ARG A 352 -3.52 14.40 -13.71
C ARG A 352 -3.77 15.24 -12.45
N ARG A 353 -3.45 14.69 -11.27
CA ARG A 353 -3.67 15.33 -9.97
C ARG A 353 -2.50 16.20 -9.54
N TYR A 354 -1.30 15.83 -9.96
CA TYR A 354 -0.05 16.46 -9.61
C TYR A 354 0.51 17.24 -10.80
N SER A 355 1.30 18.27 -10.53
CA SER A 355 2.05 18.98 -11.57
C SER A 355 2.97 18.02 -12.35
N GLU A 356 3.41 18.44 -13.53
CA GLU A 356 4.51 17.77 -14.24
C GLU A 356 5.78 17.75 -13.38
N ILE A 357 6.62 16.73 -13.59
CA ILE A 357 7.87 16.59 -12.85
C ILE A 357 8.84 17.68 -13.31
N ASP A 358 9.05 18.68 -12.47
CA ASP A 358 10.18 19.60 -12.62
C ASP A 358 11.47 18.85 -12.30
N ILE A 359 12.22 18.50 -13.36
CA ILE A 359 13.48 17.75 -13.27
C ILE A 359 14.55 18.53 -12.51
N LYS A 360 14.64 19.85 -12.72
CA LYS A 360 15.66 20.68 -12.07
C LYS A 360 15.39 20.76 -10.58
N GLN A 361 14.12 20.93 -10.18
CA GLN A 361 13.73 20.91 -8.77
C GLN A 361 13.95 19.54 -8.13
N LEU A 362 13.58 18.45 -8.82
CA LEU A 362 13.81 17.07 -8.35
C LEU A 362 15.30 16.79 -8.09
N LEU A 363 16.15 17.12 -9.06
CA LEU A 363 17.61 16.99 -8.90
C LEU A 363 18.09 17.84 -7.72
N THR A 364 17.69 19.11 -7.67
CA THR A 364 18.13 20.05 -6.63
C THR A 364 17.80 19.54 -5.23
N ASP A 365 16.54 19.18 -4.98
CA ASP A 365 16.08 18.73 -3.65
C ASP A 365 16.76 17.43 -3.21
N VAL A 366 16.88 16.45 -4.12
CA VAL A 366 17.53 15.17 -3.80
C VAL A 366 19.03 15.38 -3.53
N LEU A 367 19.71 16.21 -4.32
CA LEU A 367 21.13 16.49 -4.13
C LEU A 367 21.41 17.25 -2.85
N GLN A 368 20.55 18.20 -2.47
CA GLN A 368 20.67 18.90 -1.19
C GLN A 368 20.61 17.94 0.02
N ALA A 369 19.80 16.89 -0.06
CA ALA A 369 19.76 15.85 0.98
C ALA A 369 21.05 15.00 1.02
N LEU A 370 21.72 14.80 -0.12
CA LEU A 370 22.94 13.97 -0.23
C LEU A 370 24.23 14.70 0.10
N ILE A 371 24.31 16.01 -0.18
CA ILE A 371 25.50 16.83 0.02
C ILE A 371 26.15 16.66 1.41
N PRO A 372 25.42 16.79 2.54
CA PRO A 372 26.04 16.63 3.86
C PRO A 372 26.45 15.18 4.16
N LEU A 373 25.74 14.19 3.59
CA LEU A 373 26.13 12.78 3.71
C LEU A 373 27.47 12.54 3.01
N HIS A 374 27.59 12.97 1.75
CA HIS A 374 28.83 12.78 0.97
C HIS A 374 30.02 13.53 1.59
N GLN A 375 29.81 14.72 2.14
CA GLN A 375 30.85 15.46 2.87
C GLN A 375 31.37 14.71 4.11
N ALA A 376 30.51 13.92 4.75
CA ALA A 376 30.86 13.05 5.87
C ALA A 376 31.41 11.69 5.41
N GLY A 377 31.61 11.47 4.11
CA GLY A 377 32.03 10.17 3.56
C GLY A 377 30.93 9.10 3.60
N ILE A 378 29.67 9.50 3.75
CA ILE A 378 28.51 8.60 3.84
C ILE A 378 27.83 8.53 2.48
N VAL A 379 27.70 7.31 1.97
CA VAL A 379 26.88 6.99 0.79
C VAL A 379 25.48 6.60 1.25
N HIS A 380 24.45 7.13 0.61
CA HIS A 380 23.05 6.84 0.89
C HIS A 380 22.67 5.41 0.46
N ASN A 381 23.03 5.00 -0.77
CA ASN A 381 22.90 3.64 -1.32
C ASN A 381 21.47 3.05 -1.31
N LYS A 382 20.46 3.93 -1.30
CA LYS A 382 19.02 3.58 -1.29
C LYS A 382 18.16 4.57 -2.10
N ILE A 383 18.75 5.20 -3.10
CA ILE A 383 18.06 6.19 -3.94
C ILE A 383 17.27 5.42 -5.01
N ARG A 384 15.94 5.51 -4.96
CA ARG A 384 15.00 4.85 -5.87
C ARG A 384 13.68 5.61 -5.87
N GLN A 385 12.82 5.39 -6.87
CA GLN A 385 11.56 6.14 -7.00
C GLN A 385 10.67 6.03 -5.74
N ASP A 386 10.70 4.87 -5.07
CA ASP A 386 9.90 4.66 -3.86
C ASP A 386 10.45 5.44 -2.66
N ASN A 387 11.74 5.81 -2.65
CA ASN A 387 12.35 6.57 -1.55
C ASN A 387 12.40 8.08 -1.80
N VAL A 388 11.84 8.57 -2.92
CA VAL A 388 11.71 10.00 -3.19
C VAL A 388 10.25 10.39 -3.07
N PHE A 389 9.93 11.23 -2.10
CA PHE A 389 8.58 11.69 -1.82
C PHE A 389 8.32 13.04 -2.45
N PHE A 390 7.10 13.27 -2.92
CA PHE A 390 6.67 14.54 -3.46
C PHE A 390 5.70 15.24 -2.50
N ASN A 391 6.05 16.44 -2.05
CA ASN A 391 5.14 17.30 -1.30
C ASN A 391 4.29 18.12 -2.28
N PRO A 392 3.00 17.80 -2.46
CA PRO A 392 2.16 18.49 -3.44
C PRO A 392 1.83 19.94 -3.05
N VAL A 393 1.95 20.31 -1.77
CA VAL A 393 1.64 21.67 -1.29
C VAL A 393 2.78 22.63 -1.62
N ARG A 394 4.03 22.18 -1.46
CA ARG A 394 5.23 23.01 -1.69
C ARG A 394 5.90 22.76 -3.04
N ASN A 395 5.45 21.75 -3.78
CA ASN A 395 6.07 21.29 -5.02
C ASN A 395 7.57 20.96 -4.85
N THR A 396 7.91 20.29 -3.74
CA THR A 396 9.30 19.89 -3.41
C THR A 396 9.42 18.39 -3.27
N TYR A 397 10.64 17.87 -3.38
CA TYR A 397 10.94 16.45 -3.23
C TYR A 397 11.74 16.19 -1.96
N HIS A 398 11.58 15.00 -1.38
CA HIS A 398 12.25 14.62 -0.14
C HIS A 398 12.78 13.20 -0.25
N LEU A 399 14.09 13.03 -0.07
CA LEU A 399 14.74 11.73 -0.06
C LEU A 399 14.61 11.09 1.32
N ALA A 400 14.06 9.88 1.38
CA ALA A 400 13.92 9.08 2.58
C ALA A 400 14.96 7.96 2.64
N TRP A 401 15.34 7.59 3.87
CA TRP A 401 16.22 6.43 4.11
C TRP A 401 15.42 5.20 4.53
N TYR A 402 14.35 4.87 3.82
CA TYR A 402 13.50 3.73 4.14
C TYR A 402 14.01 2.44 3.50
N GLY A 403 13.71 1.31 4.14
CA GLY A 403 13.93 0.00 3.57
C GLY A 403 15.37 -0.49 3.61
N THR A 404 15.70 -1.45 2.76
CA THR A 404 17.00 -2.14 2.73
C THR A 404 17.97 -1.55 1.70
N GLU A 405 19.26 -1.83 1.88
CA GLU A 405 20.33 -1.55 0.90
C GLU A 405 20.94 -2.87 0.39
N PRO A 406 21.45 -2.91 -0.85
CA PRO A 406 22.23 -4.05 -1.36
C PRO A 406 23.40 -4.42 -0.45
N VAL A 407 23.63 -5.70 -0.21
CA VAL A 407 24.75 -6.18 0.61
C VAL A 407 26.08 -5.96 -0.11
N HIS A 408 27.03 -5.32 0.58
CA HIS A 408 28.37 -5.04 0.02
C HIS A 408 29.19 -6.32 -0.08
N GLY A 409 30.06 -6.42 -1.09
CA GLY A 409 30.90 -7.59 -1.33
C GLY A 409 30.16 -8.80 -1.90
N ARG A 410 28.82 -8.72 -2.05
CA ARG A 410 28.01 -9.77 -2.65
C ARG A 410 27.56 -9.35 -4.04
N ARG A 411 28.08 -10.03 -5.06
CA ARG A 411 27.57 -9.89 -6.42
C ARG A 411 26.09 -10.28 -6.47
N ILE A 412 25.26 -9.38 -6.97
CA ILE A 412 23.85 -9.65 -7.26
C ILE A 412 23.80 -10.19 -8.69
N VAL A 413 23.69 -11.51 -8.81
CA VAL A 413 23.45 -12.14 -10.12
C VAL A 413 21.98 -11.92 -10.47
N LEU A 414 21.70 -11.36 -11.64
CA LEU A 414 20.35 -11.07 -12.11
C LEU A 414 19.62 -12.33 -12.61
N GLU A 415 19.83 -13.48 -11.94
CA GLU A 415 19.00 -14.66 -12.16
C GLU A 415 17.62 -14.41 -11.56
N ARG A 416 16.59 -14.53 -12.39
CA ARG A 416 15.21 -14.14 -12.07
C ARG A 416 14.73 -14.69 -10.73
N GLN A 417 14.95 -15.97 -10.47
CA GLN A 417 14.49 -16.63 -9.26
C GLN A 417 15.20 -16.13 -7.99
N ASP A 418 16.50 -15.87 -8.08
CA ASP A 418 17.29 -15.39 -6.93
C ASP A 418 16.95 -13.94 -6.60
N VAL A 419 16.79 -13.12 -7.62
CA VAL A 419 16.37 -11.72 -7.51
C VAL A 419 14.97 -11.59 -6.93
N ILE A 420 14.00 -12.38 -7.41
CA ILE A 420 12.65 -12.44 -6.84
C ILE A 420 12.70 -12.85 -5.38
N ARG A 421 13.47 -13.90 -5.04
CA ARG A 421 13.60 -14.38 -3.65
C ARG A 421 14.16 -13.30 -2.73
N LEU A 422 15.11 -12.50 -3.20
CA LEU A 422 15.76 -11.46 -2.40
C LEU A 422 14.94 -10.18 -2.29
N PHE A 423 14.30 -9.73 -3.38
CA PHE A 423 13.76 -8.36 -3.48
C PHE A 423 12.23 -8.29 -3.60
N ALA A 424 11.53 -9.43 -3.67
CA ALA A 424 10.06 -9.48 -3.71
C ALA A 424 9.44 -10.00 -2.40
N GLN A 425 10.11 -9.76 -1.27
CA GLN A 425 9.66 -10.27 0.05
C GLN A 425 8.53 -9.45 0.66
N ALA A 426 8.41 -8.16 0.29
CA ALA A 426 7.24 -7.32 0.59
C ALA A 426 6.07 -7.51 -0.38
N VAL A 427 5.93 -8.74 -0.87
CA VAL A 427 4.83 -9.18 -1.72
C VAL A 427 4.17 -10.36 -1.01
N ASP A 428 2.85 -10.42 -1.07
CA ASP A 428 2.04 -11.54 -0.61
C ASP A 428 2.62 -12.87 -1.08
N LYS A 429 2.66 -13.87 -0.20
CA LYS A 429 3.16 -15.22 -0.51
C LYS A 429 2.41 -15.91 -1.66
N ARG A 430 1.15 -15.52 -1.91
CA ARG A 430 0.28 -16.00 -2.99
C ARG A 430 0.31 -15.12 -4.23
N ALA A 431 1.07 -14.02 -4.25
CA ALA A 431 1.19 -13.19 -5.44
C ALA A 431 1.87 -13.97 -6.57
N ARG A 432 1.38 -13.71 -7.79
CA ARG A 432 1.90 -14.27 -9.04
C ARG A 432 3.36 -13.88 -9.26
N GLU A 433 4.08 -14.73 -9.96
CA GLU A 433 5.50 -14.52 -10.27
C GLU A 433 5.75 -13.20 -11.01
N ALA A 434 4.92 -12.85 -11.99
CA ALA A 434 5.02 -11.58 -12.72
C ALA A 434 4.91 -10.35 -11.80
N ILE A 435 4.09 -10.43 -10.74
CA ILE A 435 4.01 -9.36 -9.74
C ILE A 435 5.30 -9.33 -8.93
N ARG A 436 5.79 -10.48 -8.47
CA ARG A 436 7.05 -10.55 -7.72
C ARG A 436 8.22 -10.00 -8.51
N GLU A 437 8.32 -10.34 -9.78
CA GLU A 437 9.35 -9.83 -10.68
C GLU A 437 9.25 -8.32 -10.86
N ARG A 438 8.04 -7.79 -11.05
CA ARG A 438 7.80 -6.33 -11.10
C ARG A 438 8.35 -5.63 -9.86
N PHE A 439 8.12 -6.19 -8.67
CA PHE A 439 8.66 -5.61 -7.43
C PHE A 439 10.17 -5.73 -7.36
N ALA A 440 10.74 -6.89 -7.68
CA ALA A 440 12.19 -7.04 -7.73
C ALA A 440 12.84 -6.05 -8.73
N THR A 441 12.17 -5.80 -9.84
CA THR A 441 12.55 -4.78 -10.83
C THR A 441 12.58 -3.38 -10.22
N TRP A 442 11.54 -3.00 -9.47
CA TRP A 442 11.49 -1.70 -8.79
C TRP A 442 12.59 -1.50 -7.74
N TYR A 443 13.08 -2.58 -7.13
CA TYR A 443 14.24 -2.51 -6.24
C TYR A 443 15.52 -2.19 -7.03
N LEU A 444 15.71 -2.88 -8.15
CA LEU A 444 16.97 -2.94 -8.88
C LEU A 444 17.17 -1.81 -9.88
N GLU A 445 16.10 -1.20 -10.39
CA GLU A 445 16.10 -0.27 -11.53
C GLU A 445 17.09 0.90 -11.41
N ALA A 446 17.34 1.40 -10.19
CA ALA A 446 18.21 2.55 -9.94
C ALA A 446 19.60 2.18 -9.36
N ILE A 447 19.88 0.90 -9.10
CA ILE A 447 21.16 0.50 -8.50
C ILE A 447 22.29 0.66 -9.53
N ALA A 448 23.43 1.18 -9.09
CA ALA A 448 24.60 1.37 -9.93
C ALA A 448 25.24 0.02 -10.35
N PRO A 449 25.81 -0.09 -11.57
CA PRO A 449 26.40 -1.33 -12.09
C PRO A 449 27.46 -1.93 -11.17
N GLU A 450 28.34 -1.10 -10.59
CA GLU A 450 29.38 -1.54 -9.67
C GLU A 450 28.80 -2.12 -8.36
N VAL A 451 27.68 -1.58 -7.87
CA VAL A 451 27.00 -2.09 -6.67
C VAL A 451 26.36 -3.45 -6.96
N LEU A 452 25.80 -3.64 -8.16
CA LEU A 452 25.32 -4.96 -8.60
C LEU A 452 26.47 -5.97 -8.75
N ALA A 453 27.65 -5.52 -9.17
CA ALA A 453 28.85 -6.34 -9.22
C ALA A 453 29.38 -6.73 -7.82
N GLY A 454 28.83 -6.13 -6.75
CA GLY A 454 29.21 -6.40 -5.37
C GLY A 454 30.32 -5.47 -4.86
N GLU A 455 30.69 -4.43 -5.61
CA GLU A 455 31.67 -3.44 -5.16
C GLU A 455 31.09 -2.59 -4.01
N ILE A 456 31.98 -1.99 -3.22
CA ILE A 456 31.58 -1.08 -2.14
C ILE A 456 31.03 0.20 -2.80
N PRO A 457 29.81 0.62 -2.45
CA PRO A 457 29.23 1.82 -3.04
C PRO A 457 30.04 3.07 -2.67
N THR A 458 30.15 3.99 -3.62
CA THR A 458 30.83 5.28 -3.44
C THR A 458 29.83 6.42 -3.66
N PRO A 459 30.18 7.69 -3.37
CA PRO A 459 29.35 8.83 -3.77
C PRO A 459 28.93 8.80 -5.24
N ARG A 460 29.77 8.26 -6.14
CA ARG A 460 29.48 8.09 -7.58
C ARG A 460 28.38 7.06 -7.86
N SER A 461 28.15 6.12 -6.95
CA SER A 461 27.04 5.16 -7.02
C SER A 461 25.71 5.85 -6.72
N ASP A 462 25.68 6.79 -5.77
CA ASP A 462 24.50 7.63 -5.53
C ASP A 462 24.22 8.57 -6.70
N ILE A 463 25.26 9.14 -7.33
CA ILE A 463 25.12 9.96 -8.55
C ILE A 463 24.44 9.18 -9.68
N TYR A 464 24.83 7.92 -9.89
CA TYR A 464 24.14 7.06 -10.84
C TYR A 464 22.68 6.89 -10.48
N ALA A 465 22.39 6.57 -9.22
CA ALA A 465 21.03 6.30 -8.77
C ALA A 465 20.12 7.54 -8.89
N VAL A 466 20.63 8.76 -8.62
CA VAL A 466 19.91 10.01 -8.86
C VAL A 466 19.56 10.16 -10.35
N GLY A 467 20.54 9.98 -11.25
CA GLY A 467 20.32 10.07 -12.69
C GLY A 467 19.29 9.05 -13.19
N ALA A 468 19.43 7.80 -12.73
CA ALA A 468 18.51 6.71 -13.06
C ALA A 468 17.09 7.01 -12.58
N VAL A 469 16.90 7.45 -11.33
CA VAL A 469 15.57 7.80 -10.79
C VAL A 469 14.87 8.87 -11.60
N VAL A 470 15.60 9.92 -12.01
CA VAL A 470 15.03 10.98 -12.87
C VAL A 470 14.60 10.41 -14.22
N LEU A 471 15.46 9.63 -14.89
CA LEU A 471 15.16 9.05 -16.19
C LEU A 471 13.97 8.08 -16.13
N LEU A 472 13.92 7.23 -15.09
CA LEU A 472 12.84 6.28 -14.86
C LEU A 472 11.52 7.00 -14.59
N ALA A 473 11.54 8.11 -13.86
CA ALA A 473 10.34 8.89 -13.55
C ALA A 473 9.70 9.54 -14.80
N LEU A 474 10.49 9.72 -15.86
CA LEU A 474 10.06 10.30 -17.14
C LEU A 474 9.63 9.25 -18.16
N LEU A 475 9.78 7.96 -17.86
CA LEU A 475 9.30 6.90 -18.75
C LEU A 475 7.76 6.94 -18.86
N PRO A 476 7.19 6.54 -20.01
CA PRO A 476 5.74 6.50 -20.20
C PRO A 476 5.07 5.37 -19.39
N LYS A 477 5.83 4.34 -19.02
CA LYS A 477 5.37 3.19 -18.22
C LYS A 477 6.42 2.76 -17.22
N ASP A 478 6.01 2.08 -16.15
CA ASP A 478 6.94 1.39 -15.25
C ASP A 478 7.57 0.16 -15.94
N LEU A 479 8.81 -0.12 -15.56
CA LEU A 479 9.48 -1.39 -15.89
C LEU A 479 8.85 -2.50 -15.06
N ARG A 480 8.68 -3.68 -15.67
CA ARG A 480 8.01 -4.84 -15.08
C ARG A 480 8.86 -6.10 -15.05
N THR A 481 9.94 -6.14 -15.85
CA THR A 481 10.79 -7.32 -16.03
C THR A 481 12.27 -6.97 -15.91
N LEU A 482 13.09 -7.97 -15.61
CA LEU A 482 14.55 -7.79 -15.52
C LEU A 482 15.16 -7.48 -16.89
N GLU A 483 14.60 -8.04 -17.96
CA GLU A 483 15.00 -7.78 -19.34
C GLU A 483 14.77 -6.31 -19.72
N GLU A 484 13.64 -5.71 -19.30
CA GLU A 484 13.38 -4.28 -19.50
C GLU A 484 14.40 -3.39 -18.78
N ILE A 485 14.85 -3.77 -17.57
CA ILE A 485 15.93 -3.06 -16.86
C ILE A 485 17.25 -3.16 -17.62
N GLN A 486 17.61 -4.34 -18.10
CA GLN A 486 18.85 -4.51 -18.85
C GLN A 486 18.82 -3.68 -20.14
N ALA A 487 17.72 -3.74 -20.88
CA ALA A 487 17.54 -2.99 -22.12
C ALA A 487 17.67 -1.46 -21.91
N ILE A 488 17.07 -0.90 -20.85
CA ILE A 488 17.17 0.54 -20.59
C ILE A 488 18.60 0.93 -20.18
N ARG A 489 19.31 0.09 -19.42
CA ARG A 489 20.70 0.32 -19.04
C ARG A 489 21.65 0.27 -20.23
N ASP A 490 21.44 -0.66 -21.15
CA ASP A 490 22.23 -0.75 -22.38
C ASP A 490 22.06 0.51 -23.24
N GLN A 491 20.83 1.05 -23.31
CA GLN A 491 20.57 2.34 -23.96
C GLN A 491 21.31 3.49 -23.28
N TRP A 492 21.26 3.57 -21.95
CA TRP A 492 22.00 4.60 -21.20
C TRP A 492 23.52 4.50 -21.39
N ALA A 493 24.06 3.28 -21.45
CA ALA A 493 25.48 3.03 -21.63
C ALA A 493 26.02 3.59 -22.96
N ILE A 494 25.19 3.64 -24.00
CA ILE A 494 25.52 4.23 -25.31
C ILE A 494 25.06 5.69 -25.46
N GLY A 495 24.60 6.31 -24.37
CA GLY A 495 24.16 7.71 -24.33
C GLY A 495 22.76 7.97 -24.87
N HIS A 496 21.95 6.92 -25.09
CA HIS A 496 20.57 7.06 -25.54
C HIS A 496 19.62 7.29 -24.35
N LEU A 497 19.13 8.53 -24.22
CA LEU A 497 18.19 8.92 -23.16
C LEU A 497 16.82 9.30 -23.74
N SER A 498 15.76 8.67 -23.23
CA SER A 498 14.37 8.98 -23.57
C SER A 498 13.88 10.24 -22.86
N LEU A 499 14.36 11.41 -23.29
CA LEU A 499 13.94 12.72 -22.80
C LEU A 499 13.28 13.54 -23.93
N PRO A 500 12.33 14.44 -23.63
CA PRO A 500 11.81 15.40 -24.61
C PRO A 500 12.93 16.24 -25.26
N ALA A 501 12.69 16.72 -26.49
CA ALA A 501 13.71 17.38 -27.31
C ALA A 501 13.79 18.91 -27.14
N ASP A 502 13.09 19.49 -26.16
CA ASP A 502 13.12 20.94 -25.95
C ASP A 502 14.47 21.45 -25.41
N GLN A 503 14.65 22.77 -25.47
CA GLN A 503 15.92 23.42 -25.16
C GLN A 503 16.33 23.31 -23.68
N ALA A 504 15.38 23.36 -22.75
CA ALA A 504 15.65 23.21 -21.31
C ALA A 504 16.19 21.81 -21.00
N HIS A 505 15.67 20.79 -21.70
CA HIS A 505 16.15 19.42 -21.56
C HIS A 505 17.51 19.14 -22.22
N ARG A 506 18.02 19.99 -23.11
CA ARG A 506 19.32 19.75 -23.77
C ARG A 506 20.50 19.80 -22.79
N ALA A 507 20.56 20.81 -21.93
CA ALA A 507 21.64 20.93 -20.93
C ALA A 507 21.54 19.81 -19.88
N LEU A 508 20.33 19.55 -19.39
CA LEU A 508 20.06 18.46 -18.43
C LEU A 508 20.34 17.07 -19.02
N ARG A 509 20.15 16.86 -20.32
CA ARG A 509 20.46 15.58 -21.00
C ARG A 509 21.93 15.20 -20.87
N ALA A 510 22.85 16.14 -21.07
CA ALA A 510 24.29 15.87 -20.95
C ALA A 510 24.65 15.51 -19.49
N ILE A 511 24.09 16.25 -18.53
CA ILE A 511 24.26 15.98 -17.10
C ILE A 511 23.74 14.59 -16.74
N LEU A 512 22.51 14.25 -17.13
CA LEU A 512 21.91 12.96 -16.84
C LEU A 512 22.67 11.80 -17.51
N ALA A 513 23.14 11.98 -18.75
CA ALA A 513 23.96 10.99 -19.44
C ALA A 513 25.27 10.71 -18.69
N GLN A 514 25.90 11.77 -18.17
CA GLN A 514 27.10 11.63 -17.35
C GLN A 514 26.79 10.90 -16.03
N CYS A 515 25.66 11.19 -15.38
CA CYS A 515 25.26 10.49 -14.15
C CYS A 515 25.13 8.98 -14.35
N VAL A 516 24.49 8.54 -15.45
CA VAL A 516 24.23 7.11 -15.71
C VAL A 516 25.33 6.40 -16.49
N SER A 517 26.52 7.00 -16.60
CA SER A 517 27.68 6.34 -17.22
C SER A 517 28.00 5.00 -16.51
N PRO A 518 28.25 3.90 -17.24
CA PRO A 518 28.63 2.62 -16.64
C PRO A 518 29.91 2.71 -15.81
N ASN A 519 30.92 3.45 -16.28
CA ASN A 519 32.16 3.69 -15.53
C ASN A 519 31.94 4.80 -14.48
N PRO A 520 32.09 4.52 -13.17
CA PRO A 520 31.94 5.52 -12.11
C PRO A 520 32.87 6.72 -12.27
N MET A 521 34.06 6.54 -12.84
CA MET A 521 35.05 7.62 -13.01
C MET A 521 34.63 8.69 -14.01
N HIS A 522 33.69 8.38 -14.90
CA HIS A 522 33.14 9.37 -15.84
C HIS A 522 31.98 10.17 -15.25
N ARG A 523 31.44 9.76 -14.09
CA ARG A 523 30.36 10.47 -13.39
C ARG A 523 30.91 11.69 -12.65
N PHE A 524 30.02 12.54 -12.12
CA PHE A 524 30.40 13.52 -11.09
C PHE A 524 30.94 12.81 -9.85
N ALA A 525 31.91 13.40 -9.16
CA ALA A 525 32.56 12.82 -8.00
C ALA A 525 31.61 12.68 -6.81
N ASP A 526 30.76 13.68 -6.59
CA ASP A 526 29.80 13.72 -5.49
C ASP A 526 28.57 14.59 -5.79
N ALA A 527 27.65 14.69 -4.83
CA ALA A 527 26.39 15.40 -4.97
C ALA A 527 26.58 16.92 -5.07
N ARG A 528 27.68 17.48 -4.52
CA ARG A 528 27.98 18.90 -4.59
C ARG A 528 28.40 19.28 -6.01
N GLU A 529 29.27 18.47 -6.62
CA GLU A 529 29.70 18.68 -8.00
C GLU A 529 28.51 18.60 -8.98
N LEU A 530 27.67 17.57 -8.85
CA LEU A 530 26.47 17.44 -9.67
C LEU A 530 25.49 18.60 -9.43
N HIS A 531 25.26 19.01 -8.17
CA HIS A 531 24.37 20.14 -7.87
C HIS A 531 24.86 21.43 -8.50
N HIS A 532 26.17 21.68 -8.49
CA HIS A 532 26.76 22.84 -9.18
C HIS A 532 26.49 22.79 -10.69
N ALA A 533 26.66 21.63 -11.33
CA ALA A 533 26.35 21.47 -12.76
C ALA A 533 24.87 21.74 -13.06
N VAL A 534 23.94 21.25 -12.23
CA VAL A 534 22.50 21.45 -12.38
C VAL A 534 22.08 22.91 -12.23
N LEU A 535 22.71 23.67 -11.34
CA LEU A 535 22.39 25.10 -11.16
C LEU A 535 22.76 25.94 -12.38
N HIS A 536 23.83 25.57 -13.10
CA HIS A 536 24.37 26.30 -14.25
C HIS A 536 23.84 25.80 -15.62
N ALA A 537 23.03 24.74 -15.63
CA ALA A 537 22.26 24.29 -16.78
C ALA A 537 20.91 25.02 -16.86
#